data_AF-A0A2V6DRH3-F1
#
_entry.id   AF-A0A2V6DRH3-F1
#
_cell.length_a   1.000
_cell.length_b   1.000
_cell.length_c   1.000
_cell.angle_alpha   90.00
_cell.angle_beta   90.00
_cell.angle_gamma   90.00
#
_symmetry.space_group_name_H-M   'P 1'
#
loop_
_entity.id
_entity.type
_entity.pdbx_description
1 polymer ?
#
loop_
_entity_poly.entity_id
_entity_poly.type
_entity_poly.pdbx_seq_one_letter_code
_entity_poly.pdbx_strand_id
1 'polypeptide(L)' 'MNVKNIREASDWFEVLQTTKRTQTAMMTLKPGKSSGSEPEGHKNSDQVLLVLKGKVEGEIADETLTLREGDVI' A
#
# COMPACT_ATOMS: atom_id res chain seq x y z
N MET A 1 -7.04 1.87 -21.75
CA MET A 1 -6.58 2.10 -20.37
C MET A 1 -6.68 0.75 -19.67
N ASN A 2 -5.57 0.20 -19.17
CA ASN A 2 -5.62 -1.07 -18.44
C ASN A 2 -6.06 -0.77 -17.01
N VAL A 3 -7.22 -1.30 -16.63
CA VAL A 3 -7.79 -1.20 -15.30
C VAL A 3 -7.92 -2.63 -14.78
N LYS A 4 -7.42 -2.89 -13.57
CA LYS A 4 -7.47 -4.21 -12.91
C LYS A 4 -8.26 -4.12 -11.61
N ASN A 5 -9.10 -5.13 -11.31
CA ASN A 5 -9.83 -5.16 -10.04
C ASN A 5 -8.92 -5.66 -8.91
N ILE A 6 -9.15 -5.17 -7.67
CA ILE A 6 -8.43 -5.67 -6.49
C ILE A 6 -8.56 -7.19 -6.29
N ARG A 7 -9.66 -7.81 -6.76
CA ARG A 7 -9.88 -9.27 -6.66
C ARG A 7 -9.04 -10.07 -7.64
N GLU A 8 -8.48 -9.42 -8.65
CA GLU A 8 -7.65 -10.04 -9.68
C GLU A 8 -6.15 -9.88 -9.38
N ALA A 9 -5.79 -9.00 -8.44
CA ALA A 9 -4.41 -8.81 -8.02
C ALA A 9 -4.00 -9.96 -7.08
N SER A 10 -2.94 -10.67 -7.45
CA SER A 10 -2.43 -11.85 -6.76
C SER A 10 -0.96 -11.74 -6.38
N ASP A 11 -0.22 -10.83 -7.01
CA ASP A 11 1.19 -10.62 -6.72
C ASP A 11 1.38 -9.74 -5.47
N TRP A 12 2.63 -9.67 -5.00
CA TRP A 12 2.98 -8.91 -3.81
C TRP A 12 2.73 -7.40 -4.00
N PHE A 13 2.90 -6.89 -5.21
CA PHE A 13 2.63 -5.50 -5.58
C PHE A 13 2.20 -5.42 -7.05
N GLU A 14 1.07 -4.77 -7.31
CA GLU A 14 0.54 -4.59 -8.66
C GLU A 14 -0.10 -3.21 -8.84
N VAL A 15 0.27 -2.50 -9.91
CA VAL A 15 -0.42 -1.28 -10.32
C VAL A 15 -1.75 -1.65 -10.98
N LEU A 16 -2.85 -1.16 -10.42
CA LEU A 16 -4.21 -1.44 -10.89
C LEU A 16 -4.66 -0.47 -11.98
N GLN A 17 -4.30 0.80 -11.82
CA GLN A 17 -4.65 1.88 -12.74
C GLN A 17 -3.73 3.07 -12.52
N THR A 18 -3.38 3.75 -13.61
CA THR A 18 -2.72 5.07 -13.59
C THR A 18 -3.54 6.06 -14.40
N THR A 19 -3.86 7.20 -13.79
CA THR A 19 -4.47 8.37 -14.44
C THR A 19 -3.42 9.46 -14.64
N LYS A 20 -3.84 10.64 -15.10
CA LYS A 20 -2.95 11.81 -15.19
C LYS A 20 -2.43 12.27 -13.83
N ARG A 21 -3.17 12.05 -12.73
CA ARG A 21 -2.86 12.62 -11.41
C ARG A 21 -2.73 11.61 -10.29
N THR A 22 -3.17 10.36 -10.49
CA THR A 22 -3.22 9.35 -9.44
C THR A 22 -2.81 7.99 -9.98
N GLN A 23 -2.25 7.17 -9.10
CA GLN A 23 -2.02 5.76 -9.32
C GLN A 23 -2.63 4.98 -8.16
N THR A 24 -3.30 3.89 -8.46
CA THR A 24 -3.78 2.94 -7.45
C THR A 24 -3.03 1.63 -7.64
N ALA A 25 -2.51 1.09 -6.55
CA ALA A 25 -1.82 -0.20 -6.53
C ALA A 25 -2.39 -1.08 -5.41
N MET A 26 -2.29 -2.39 -5.59
CA MET A 26 -2.55 -3.38 -4.56
C MET A 26 -1.21 -3.88 -4.03
N MET A 27 -1.09 -3.98 -2.71
CA MET A 27 0.07 -4.61 -2.07
C MET A 27 -0.42 -5.71 -1.12
N THR A 28 0.19 -6.89 -1.21
CA THR A 28 -0.09 -8.03 -0.34
C THR A 28 1.19 -8.47 0.36
N LEU A 29 1.27 -8.20 1.65
CA LEU A 29 2.37 -8.67 2.50
C LEU A 29 2.01 -10.02 3.13
N LYS A 30 2.89 -11.02 2.94
CA LYS A 30 2.79 -12.27 3.71
C LYS A 30 3.14 -12.00 5.18
N PRO A 31 2.67 -12.82 6.14
CA PRO A 31 3.05 -12.68 7.54
C PRO A 31 4.57 -12.61 7.73
N GLY A 32 5.03 -11.60 8.47
CA GLY A 32 6.46 -11.34 8.71
C GLY A 32 7.22 -10.71 7.54
N LYS A 33 6.53 -10.26 6.48
CA LYS A 33 7.13 -9.50 5.37
C LYS A 33 6.82 -8.01 5.50
N SER A 34 7.75 -7.18 5.05
CA SER A 34 7.62 -5.72 4.94
C SER A 34 7.64 -5.28 3.47
N SER A 35 7.19 -4.06 3.20
CA SER A 35 7.23 -3.44 1.86
C SER A 35 8.61 -2.90 1.47
N GLY A 36 9.54 -2.78 2.43
CA GLY A 36 10.90 -2.30 2.23
C GLY A 36 11.73 -2.50 3.50
N SER A 37 13.04 -2.28 3.39
CA SER A 37 13.97 -2.29 4.54
C SER A 37 14.32 -0.89 5.03
N GLU A 38 13.98 0.15 4.28
CA GLU A 38 14.25 1.56 4.60
C GLU A 38 12.98 2.40 4.41
N PRO A 39 12.88 3.58 5.06
CA PRO A 39 11.76 4.49 4.84
C PRO A 39 11.70 4.97 3.39
N GLU A 40 10.70 4.50 2.64
CA GLU A 40 10.51 4.90 1.24
C GLU A 40 9.62 6.14 1.15
N GLY A 41 10.23 7.32 1.37
CA GLY A 41 9.55 8.59 1.16
C GLY A 41 9.37 8.91 -0.33
N HIS A 42 8.13 9.09 -0.78
CA HIS A 42 7.86 9.55 -2.14
C HIS A 42 7.98 11.08 -2.26
N LYS A 43 9.13 11.56 -2.75
CA LYS A 43 9.47 13.00 -2.79
C LYS A 43 8.46 13.90 -3.53
N ASN A 44 7.76 13.36 -4.53
CA ASN A 44 6.93 14.13 -5.44
C ASN A 44 5.45 13.70 -5.42
N SER A 45 5.05 12.85 -4.49
CA SER A 45 3.68 12.34 -4.42
C SER A 45 3.32 11.92 -3.02
N ASP A 46 2.09 12.21 -2.62
CA ASP A 46 1.49 11.64 -1.43
C ASP A 46 1.11 10.18 -1.69
N GLN A 47 1.17 9.37 -0.64
CA GLN A 47 0.66 8.01 -0.64
C GLN A 47 -0.41 7.90 0.44
N VAL A 48 -1.54 7.30 0.07
CA VAL A 48 -2.62 6.95 1.00
C VAL A 48 -2.77 5.44 0.99
N LEU A 49 -2.78 4.83 2.17
CA LEU A 49 -2.92 3.39 2.36
C LEU A 49 -4.24 3.09 3.04
N LEU A 50 -5.06 2.23 2.42
CA LEU A 50 -6.23 1.61 3.05
C LEU A 50 -5.92 0.14 3.33
N VAL A 51 -6.05 -0.30 4.57
CA VAL A 51 -5.89 -1.72 4.90
C VAL A 51 -7.18 -2.46 4.57
N LEU A 52 -7.15 -3.27 3.52
CA LEU A 52 -8.30 -4.07 3.10
C LEU A 52 -8.52 -5.33 3.94
N LYS A 53 -7.45 -5.89 4.52
CA LYS A 53 -7.52 -7.10 5.35
C LYS A 53 -6.27 -7.27 6.19
N GLY A 54 -6.47 -7.82 7.39
CA GLY A 54 -5.37 -8.19 8.29
C GLY A 54 -4.92 -7.04 9.20
N LYS A 55 -3.66 -7.13 9.65
CA LYS A 55 -3.03 -6.18 10.57
C LYS A 55 -1.60 -5.96 10.12
N VAL A 56 -1.15 -4.71 10.12
CA VAL A 56 0.21 -4.34 9.74
C VAL A 56 0.74 -3.28 10.71
N GLU A 57 2.05 -3.32 10.97
CA GLU A 57 2.75 -2.24 11.65
C GLU A 57 3.28 -1.28 10.58
N GLY A 58 2.94 0.01 10.72
CA GLY A 58 3.40 1.08 9.85
C GLY A 58 4.39 1.95 10.58
N GLU A 59 5.54 2.19 9.96
CA GLU A 59 6.54 3.16 10.39
C GLU A 59 6.43 4.41 9.51
N ILE A 60 6.06 5.54 10.10
CA ILE A 60 5.86 6.81 9.39
C ILE A 60 6.65 7.89 10.11
N ALA A 61 7.67 8.40 9.43
CA ALA A 61 8.67 9.28 10.03
C ALA A 61 9.23 8.65 11.32
N ASP A 62 8.97 9.27 12.48
CA ASP A 62 9.46 8.82 13.77
C ASP A 62 8.39 8.06 14.59
N GLU A 63 7.24 7.77 13.99
CA GLU A 63 6.12 7.09 14.65
C GLU A 63 5.93 5.66 14.14
N THR A 64 5.68 4.75 15.08
CA THR A 64 5.23 3.39 14.80
C THR A 64 3.78 3.24 15.22
N LEU A 65 2.92 2.80 14.31
CA LEU A 65 1.51 2.58 14.57
C LEU A 65 1.04 1.22 14.05
N THR A 66 0.00 0.70 14.69
CA THR A 66 -0.67 -0.52 14.25
C THR A 66 -1.89 -0.14 13.42
N LEU A 67 -1.95 -0.59 12.17
CA LEU A 67 -3.10 -0.46 11.28
C LEU A 67 -3.86 -1.80 11.18
N ARG A 68 -5.17 -1.71 11.05
CA ARG A 68 -6.11 -2.84 10.93
C ARG A 68 -7.06 -2.61 9.77
N GLU A 69 -7.80 -3.65 9.40
CA GLU A 69 -8.82 -3.58 8.35
C GLU A 69 -9.76 -2.38 8.53
N GLY A 70 -9.86 -1.57 7.48
CA GLY A 70 -10.65 -0.33 7.44
C GLY A 70 -9.88 0.94 7.80
N ASP A 71 -8.70 0.84 8.43
CA ASP A 71 -7.88 2.01 8.74
C ASP A 71 -7.28 2.60 7.45
N VAL A 72 -7.17 3.93 7.45
CA VAL A 72 -6.59 4.72 6.37
C VAL A 72 -5.50 5.63 6.93
N ILE A 73 -4.37 5.72 6.23
CA ILE A 73 -3.28 6.65 6.55
C ILE A 73 -2.74 7.32 5.30
#